data_AF-A0A522QQG7-F1
#
_entry.id   AF-A0A522QQG7-F1
#
_cell.length_a   1.000
_cell.length_b   1.000
_cell.length_c   1.000
_cell.angle_alpha   90.00
_cell.angle_beta   90.00
_cell.angle_gamma   90.00
#
_symmetry.space_group_name_H-M   'P 1'
#
loop_
_entity.id
_entity.type
_entity.pdbx_description
1 polymer ?
#
loop_
_entity_poly.entity_id
_entity_poly.type
_entity_poly.pdbx_seq_one_letter_code
_entity_poly.pdbx_strand_id
1 'polypeptide(L)' 'MADTGSAADLDALLGAPPPPGVAALSASEREQLAQVLREARHAQAADLQEAFAQALRHVPFPVRGIVKKVLVG' A
#
# COMPACT_ATOMS: atom_id res chain seq x y z
N MET A 1 -19.43 18.12 -16.14
CA MET A 1 -18.29 18.43 -15.25
C MET A 1 -17.52 17.15 -15.06
N ALA A 2 -16.29 17.07 -15.58
CA ALA A 2 -15.51 15.86 -15.65
C ALA A 2 -14.96 15.48 -14.26
N ASP A 3 -15.26 14.26 -13.84
CA ASP A 3 -14.79 13.57 -12.64
C ASP A 3 -13.32 13.12 -12.82
N THR A 4 -12.41 14.07 -13.01
CA THR A 4 -10.98 13.74 -13.27
C THR A 4 -10.24 13.36 -11.98
N GLY A 5 -10.80 13.66 -10.80
CA GLY A 5 -10.19 13.38 -9.50
C GLY A 5 -10.11 11.89 -9.17
N SER A 6 -11.18 11.13 -9.42
CA SER A 6 -11.25 9.70 -9.08
C SER A 6 -10.31 8.83 -9.92
N ALA A 7 -10.11 9.17 -11.21
CA ALA A 7 -9.20 8.44 -12.08
C ALA A 7 -7.73 8.67 -11.69
N ALA A 8 -7.33 9.92 -11.42
CA ALA A 8 -5.97 10.25 -11.02
C ALA A 8 -5.58 9.62 -9.66
N ASP A 9 -6.53 9.53 -8.72
CA ASP A 9 -6.31 8.85 -7.44
C ASP A 9 -6.11 7.34 -7.62
N LEU A 10 -6.83 6.71 -8.54
CA LEU A 10 -6.67 5.29 -8.81
C LEU A 10 -5.35 4.98 -9.53
N ASP A 11 -4.90 5.85 -10.44
CA ASP A 11 -3.57 5.77 -11.06
C ASP A 11 -2.47 5.80 -9.99
N ALA A 12 -2.58 6.69 -9.00
CA ALA A 12 -1.63 6.78 -7.89
C ALA A 12 -1.67 5.53 -6.98
N LEU A 13 -2.86 4.97 -6.76
CA LEU A 13 -3.04 3.74 -5.96
C LEU A 13 -2.63 2.46 -6.69
N LEU A 14 -2.64 2.45 -8.01
CA LEU A 14 -2.19 1.30 -8.82
C LEU A 14 -0.71 1.45 -9.24
N GLY A 15 -0.17 2.67 -9.23
CA GLY A 15 1.17 2.97 -9.73
C GLY A 15 1.29 2.86 -11.26
N ALA A 16 0.16 2.69 -11.94
CA ALA A 16 0.02 2.51 -13.38
C ALA A 16 -1.42 2.87 -13.79
N PRO A 17 -1.67 3.13 -15.08
CA PRO A 17 -3.02 3.36 -15.57
C PRO A 17 -3.94 2.17 -15.26
N PRO A 18 -5.21 2.40 -14.86
CA PRO A 18 -6.14 1.36 -14.50
C PRO A 18 -6.43 0.46 -15.71
N PRO A 19 -6.56 -0.86 -15.48
CA PRO A 19 -6.98 -1.78 -16.52
C PRO A 19 -8.30 -1.34 -17.15
N PRO A 20 -8.59 -1.71 -18.42
CA PRO A 20 -9.77 -1.24 -19.15
C PRO A 20 -11.08 -1.50 -18.41
N GLY A 21 -11.20 -2.66 -17.75
CA GLY A 21 -12.39 -3.01 -16.96
C GLY A 21 -12.57 -2.15 -15.71
N VAL A 22 -11.50 -1.62 -15.14
CA VAL A 22 -11.52 -0.72 -13.98
C VAL A 22 -11.81 0.72 -14.41
N ALA A 23 -11.25 1.15 -15.55
CA ALA A 23 -11.55 2.45 -16.14
C ALA A 23 -13.04 2.58 -16.54
N ALA A 24 -13.66 1.48 -16.98
CA ALA A 24 -15.07 1.43 -17.38
C ALA A 24 -16.07 1.48 -16.21
N LEU A 25 -15.62 1.36 -14.95
CA LEU A 25 -16.47 1.45 -13.77
C LEU A 25 -17.10 2.85 -13.65
N SER A 26 -18.23 2.96 -12.95
CA SER A 26 -18.77 4.25 -12.55
C SER A 26 -17.86 4.97 -11.54
N ALA A 27 -18.03 6.28 -11.38
CA ALA A 27 -17.27 7.06 -10.39
C ALA A 27 -17.43 6.53 -8.96
N SER A 28 -18.65 6.12 -8.60
CA SER A 28 -18.95 5.54 -7.27
C SER A 28 -18.22 4.21 -7.05
N GLU A 29 -18.17 3.35 -8.07
CA GLU A 29 -17.44 2.07 -7.99
C GLU A 29 -15.93 2.28 -7.94
N ARG A 30 -15.40 3.28 -8.67
CA ARG A 30 -13.98 3.64 -8.59
C ARG A 30 -13.59 4.16 -7.21
N GLU A 31 -14.44 4.98 -6.57
CA GLU A 31 -14.19 5.46 -5.20
C GLU A 31 -14.20 4.30 -4.20
N GLN A 32 -15.16 3.38 -4.31
CA GLN A 32 -15.21 2.19 -3.46
C GLN A 32 -13.96 1.33 -3.63
N LEU A 33 -13.52 1.12 -4.87
CA LEU A 33 -12.28 0.39 -5.15
C LEU A 33 -11.05 1.12 -4.58
N ALA A 34 -10.98 2.45 -4.74
CA ALA A 34 -9.91 3.26 -4.18
C ALA A 34 -9.85 3.14 -2.65
N GLN A 35 -11.01 3.12 -1.98
CA GLN A 35 -11.09 2.90 -0.54
C GLN A 35 -10.55 1.51 -0.14
N VAL A 36 -10.97 0.45 -0.82
CA VAL A 36 -10.47 -0.91 -0.57
C VAL A 36 -8.96 -1.00 -0.78
N LEU A 37 -8.43 -0.36 -1.81
CA LEU A 37 -6.98 -0.33 -2.07
C LEU A 37 -6.21 0.42 -0.99
N ARG A 38 -6.74 1.56 -0.50
CA ARG A 38 -6.13 2.30 0.62
C ARG A 38 -6.06 1.45 1.88
N GLU A 39 -7.15 0.78 2.23
CA GLU A 39 -7.22 -0.12 3.39
C GLU A 39 -6.26 -1.29 3.26
N ALA A 40 -6.21 -1.94 2.08
CA ALA A 40 -5.30 -3.04 1.81
C ALA A 40 -3.83 -2.61 1.93
N ARG A 41 -3.46 -1.42 1.44
CA ARG A 41 -2.09 -0.90 1.60
C ARG A 41 -1.75 -0.61 3.06
N HIS A 42 -2.69 -0.07 3.83
CA HIS A 42 -2.50 0.13 5.26
C HIS A 42 -2.29 -1.21 6.00
N ALA A 43 -3.09 -2.23 5.68
CA ALA A 43 -2.94 -3.56 6.25
C ALA A 43 -1.59 -4.20 5.88
N GLN A 44 -1.19 -4.12 4.61
CA GLN A 44 0.11 -4.63 4.15
C GLN A 44 1.29 -3.97 4.86
N ALA A 45 1.24 -2.66 5.09
CA ALA A 45 2.28 -1.95 5.83
C ALA A 45 2.36 -2.44 7.29
N ALA A 46 1.23 -2.71 7.94
CA ALA A 46 1.18 -3.26 9.28
C ALA A 46 1.73 -4.70 9.33
N ASP A 47 1.35 -5.55 8.37
CA ASP A 47 1.84 -6.93 8.28
C ASP A 47 3.36 -6.96 8.06
N LEU A 48 3.88 -6.06 7.22
CA LEU A 48 5.31 -5.96 6.96
C LEU A 48 6.09 -5.48 8.20
N GLN A 49 5.55 -4.52 8.96
CA GLN A 49 6.13 -4.08 10.23
C GLN A 49 6.21 -5.24 11.24
N GLU A 50 5.13 -6.03 11.36
CA GLU A 50 5.11 -7.20 12.24
C GLU A 50 6.11 -8.27 11.79
N ALA A 51 6.16 -8.56 10.48
CA ALA A 51 7.14 -9.50 9.92
C ALA A 51 8.58 -9.07 10.24
N PHE A 52 8.91 -7.78 10.13
CA PHE A 52 10.22 -7.27 10.53
C PHE A 52 10.46 -7.38 12.04
N ALA A 53 9.46 -7.09 12.86
CA ALA A 53 9.58 -7.24 14.32
C ALA A 53 9.89 -8.68 14.72
N GLN A 54 9.25 -9.65 14.07
CA GLN A 54 9.51 -11.08 14.26
C GLN A 54 10.90 -11.48 13.75
N ALA A 55 11.29 -11.06 12.55
CA ALA A 55 12.62 -11.34 12.01
C ALA A 55 13.75 -10.83 12.94
N LEU A 56 13.58 -9.64 13.51
CA LEU A 56 14.54 -9.05 14.45
C LEU A 56 14.65 -9.82 15.78
N ARG A 57 13.70 -10.69 16.15
CA ARG A 57 13.81 -11.53 17.36
C ARG A 57 14.91 -12.59 17.22
N HIS A 58 15.23 -13.00 16.00
CA HIS A 58 16.30 -13.94 15.70
C HIS A 58 17.68 -13.28 15.57
N VAL A 59 17.74 -11.95 15.61
CA VAL A 59 18.99 -11.20 15.47
C VAL A 59 19.64 -11.01 16.84
N PRO A 60 20.93 -11.40 17.01
CA PRO A 60 21.65 -11.18 18.27
C PRO A 60 21.63 -9.70 18.70
N PHE A 61 21.45 -9.48 20.00
CA PHE A 61 21.26 -8.15 20.60
C PHE A 61 22.27 -7.08 20.13
N PRO A 62 23.58 -7.35 19.98
CA PRO A 62 24.57 -6.33 19.61
C PRO A 62 24.33 -5.73 18.21
N VAL A 63 23.83 -6.52 17.27
CA VAL A 63 23.65 -6.12 15.86
C VAL A 63 22.21 -5.77 15.51
N ARG A 64 21.25 -6.06 16.40
CA ARG A 64 19.81 -5.83 16.19
C ARG A 64 19.47 -4.40 15.80
N GLY A 65 20.13 -3.41 16.41
CA GLY A 65 19.92 -2.00 16.10
C GLY A 65 20.36 -1.59 14.69
N ILE A 66 21.45 -2.19 14.19
CA ILE A 66 21.96 -1.97 12.83
C ILE A 66 21.00 -2.59 11.82
N VAL A 67 20.60 -3.85 12.03
CA VAL A 67 19.65 -4.55 11.15
C VAL A 67 18.30 -3.84 11.11
N LYS A 68 17.80 -3.35 12.25
CA LYS A 68 16.57 -2.53 12.30
C LYS A 68 16.69 -1.26 11.45
N LYS A 69 17.83 -0.56 11.50
CA LYS A 69 18.06 0.64 10.69
C LYS A 69 18.06 0.34 9.18
N VAL A 70 18.57 -0.81 8.75
CA VAL A 70 18.59 -1.19 7.32
C VAL A 70 17.21 -1.63 6.82
N LEU A 71 16.39 -2.24 7.68
CA LEU A 71 15.05 -2.71 7.30
C LEU A 71 13.98 -1.61 7.30
N VAL A 72 14.17 -0.55 8.08
CA VAL A 72 13.16 0.51 8.33
C VAL A 72 13.60 1.89 7.83
N GLY A 73 14.90 2.10 7.61
CA GLY A 73 15.45 3.34 7.03
C GLY A 73 15.45 3.31 5.52
#